data_AF-A0A9X4KH32-F1
#
_entry.id   AF-A0A9X4KH32-F1
#
_cell.length_a   1.000
_cell.length_b   1.000
_cell.length_c   1.000
_cell.angle_alpha   90.00
_cell.angle_beta   90.00
_cell.angle_gamma   90.00
#
_symmetry.space_group_name_H-M   'P 1'
#
loop_
_entity.id
_entity.type
_entity.pdbx_description
1 polymer ?
#
loop_
_entity_poly.entity_id
_entity_poly.type
_entity_poly.pdbx_seq_one_letter_code
_entity_poly.pdbx_strand_id
1 'polypeptide(L)'
;MENGKGAIARGLVNGFGAGSTEFFILRPERQRVSSEWIYRVISHEKFRKLAEKNMTGSAGQRRVPKAFLENILVPLPSIVEQDHITKTLQTVSELVYMYKMKLVDCENLAKSTFNEMFGDPIINEKKMGYENY
;
A
#
# COMPACT_ATOMS: atom_id res chain seq x y z
N MET A 1 6.46 -9.07 0.45
CA MET A 1 7.83 -8.61 0.76
C MET A 1 8.57 -8.10 -0.48
N GLU A 2 8.55 -8.81 -1.61
CA GLU A 2 9.07 -8.28 -2.89
C GLU A 2 8.20 -7.12 -3.44
N ASN A 3 6.89 -7.35 -3.57
CA ASN A 3 5.94 -6.37 -4.13
C ASN A 3 5.26 -5.46 -3.09
N GLY A 4 5.81 -5.34 -1.88
CA GLY A 4 5.19 -4.53 -0.80
C GLY A 4 3.84 -5.05 -0.28
N LYS A 5 3.35 -6.19 -0.79
CA LYS A 5 2.11 -6.83 -0.34
C LYS A 5 2.23 -7.26 1.13
N GLY A 6 1.35 -6.72 1.96
CA GLY A 6 1.21 -6.98 3.38
C GLY A 6 0.04 -6.20 3.94
N ALA A 7 -0.58 -6.69 5.01
CA ALA A 7 -1.71 -6.04 5.64
C ALA A 7 -1.70 -6.30 7.16
N ILE A 8 -2.28 -5.36 7.91
CA ILE A 8 -2.59 -5.56 9.32
C ILE A 8 -4.01 -6.11 9.39
N ALA A 9 -4.17 -7.33 9.90
CA ALA A 9 -5.48 -7.92 10.12
C ALA A 9 -6.15 -7.26 11.34
N ARG A 10 -7.31 -6.61 11.14
CA ARG A 10 -8.14 -6.00 12.19
C ARG A 10 -9.57 -6.50 12.11
N GLY A 11 -10.27 -6.52 13.24
CA GLY A 11 -11.71 -6.85 13.27
C GLY A 11 -12.04 -8.26 12.80
N LEU A 12 -11.17 -9.23 13.07
CA LEU A 12 -11.38 -10.62 12.65
C LEU A 12 -12.61 -11.21 13.35
N VAL A 13 -13.48 -11.86 12.58
CA VAL A 13 -14.63 -12.60 13.12
C VAL A 13 -14.11 -13.68 14.07
N ASN A 14 -14.63 -13.71 15.29
CA ASN A 14 -14.17 -14.59 16.38
C ASN A 14 -12.70 -14.40 16.80
N GLY A 15 -12.02 -13.34 16.35
CA GLY A 15 -10.62 -13.07 16.70
C GLY A 15 -9.58 -13.94 15.99
N PHE A 16 -9.99 -14.81 15.07
CA PHE A 16 -9.11 -15.74 14.35
C PHE A 16 -8.99 -15.38 12.87
N GLY A 17 -7.79 -15.57 12.31
CA GLY A 17 -7.52 -15.41 10.89
C GLY A 17 -6.81 -16.64 10.36
N ALA A 18 -7.21 -17.09 9.17
CA ALA A 18 -6.54 -18.15 8.43
C ALA A 18 -5.87 -17.56 7.18
N GLY A 19 -4.72 -18.10 6.81
CA GLY A 19 -3.97 -17.70 5.63
C GLY A 19 -3.31 -18.89 4.97
N SER A 20 -2.95 -18.74 3.69
CA SER A 20 -2.11 -19.69 2.97
C SER A 20 -0.72 -19.81 3.60
N THR A 21 -0.03 -20.93 3.36
CA THR A 21 1.39 -21.13 3.69
C THR A 21 2.33 -20.16 2.97
N GLU A 22 1.83 -19.46 1.95
CA GLU A 22 2.54 -18.42 1.20
C GLU A 22 2.63 -17.07 1.96
N PHE A 23 2.03 -16.97 3.15
CA PHE A 23 2.11 -15.77 3.98
C PHE A 23 2.98 -15.97 5.21
N PHE A 24 3.79 -14.95 5.53
CA PHE A 24 4.37 -14.81 6.85
C PHE A 24 3.38 -14.15 7.79
N ILE A 25 2.99 -14.88 8.83
CA ILE A 25 2.16 -14.36 9.92
C ILE A 25 3.09 -13.85 11.02
N LEU A 26 3.19 -12.54 11.17
CA LEU A 26 3.93 -11.89 12.24
C LEU A 26 2.97 -11.52 13.37
N ARG A 27 3.19 -12.07 14.57
CA ARG A 27 2.38 -11.79 15.75
C ARG A 27 3.18 -10.91 16.70
N PRO A 28 2.73 -9.68 17.00
CA PRO A 28 3.45 -8.78 17.89
C PRO A 28 3.39 -9.27 19.33
N GLU A 29 4.51 -9.14 20.04
CA GLU A 29 4.52 -9.11 21.50
C GLU A 29 4.00 -7.75 21.96
N ARG A 30 2.69 -7.68 22.28
CA ARG A 30 1.94 -6.42 22.41
C ARG A 30 2.50 -5.42 23.42
N GLN A 31 3.28 -5.87 24.40
CA GLN A 31 3.91 -4.99 25.38
C GLN A 31 5.18 -4.30 24.86
N ARG A 32 5.76 -4.79 23.77
CA ARG A 32 7.05 -4.33 23.24
C ARG A 32 6.96 -3.76 21.84
N VAL A 33 6.01 -4.24 21.03
CA VAL A 33 5.91 -3.85 19.63
C VAL A 33 4.47 -3.76 19.16
N SER A 34 4.15 -2.70 18.41
CA SER A 34 2.84 -2.54 17.77
C SER A 34 2.80 -3.20 16.38
N SER A 35 1.62 -3.63 15.94
CA SER A 35 1.42 -4.18 14.59
C SER A 35 1.77 -3.15 13.51
N GLU A 36 1.50 -1.89 13.79
CA GLU A 36 1.76 -0.72 12.98
C GLU A 36 3.26 -0.53 12.80
N TRP A 37 4.05 -0.65 13.87
CA TRP A 37 5.50 -0.59 13.79
C TRP A 37 6.06 -1.71 12.93
N ILE A 38 5.64 -2.96 13.17
CA ILE A 38 6.05 -4.12 12.35
C ILE A 38 5.73 -3.85 10.88
N TYR A 39 4.52 -3.39 10.58
CA TYR A 39 4.10 -3.09 9.22
C TYR A 39 4.98 -2.01 8.57
N ARG A 40 5.34 -0.95 9.31
CA ARG A 40 6.24 0.11 8.81
C ARG A 40 7.64 -0.44 8.54
N VAL A 41 8.19 -1.26 9.44
CA VAL A 41 9.51 -1.87 9.27
C VAL A 41 9.54 -2.76 8.03
N ILE A 42 8.57 -3.67 7.86
CA ILE A 42 8.58 -4.60 6.71
C ILE A 42 8.27 -3.91 5.37
N SER A 43 7.56 -2.78 5.41
CA SER A 43 7.24 -1.97 4.24
C SER A 43 8.38 -1.03 3.84
N HIS A 44 9.30 -0.74 4.76
CA HIS A 44 10.44 0.12 4.53
C HIS A 44 11.35 -0.44 3.44
N GLU A 45 11.81 0.42 2.52
CA GLU A 45 12.56 0.00 1.34
C GLU A 45 13.86 -0.75 1.70
N LYS A 46 14.58 -0.30 2.73
CA LYS A 46 15.82 -0.97 3.18
C LYS A 46 15.56 -2.40 3.65
N PHE A 47 14.45 -2.62 4.36
CA PHE A 47 14.06 -3.97 4.79
C PHE A 47 13.72 -4.84 3.59
N ARG A 48 12.94 -4.32 2.63
CA ARG A 48 12.56 -5.06 1.41
C ARG A 48 13.78 -5.45 0.59
N LYS A 49 14.72 -4.53 0.37
CA LYS A 49 15.99 -4.82 -0.34
C LYS A 49 16.82 -5.87 0.39
N LEU A 50 16.86 -5.82 1.72
CA LEU A 50 17.58 -6.82 2.51
C LEU A 50 16.90 -8.20 2.43
N ALA A 51 15.58 -8.25 2.51
CA ALA A 51 14.80 -9.47 2.34
C ALA A 51 15.00 -10.07 0.94
N GLU A 52 14.96 -9.25 -0.11
CA GLU A 52 15.18 -9.64 -1.49
C GLU A 52 16.57 -10.27 -1.73
N LYS A 53 17.61 -9.66 -1.15
CA LYS A 53 18.99 -10.20 -1.21
C LYS A 53 19.12 -11.57 -0.55
N ASN A 54 18.30 -11.85 0.45
CA ASN A 54 18.30 -13.11 1.17
C ASN A 54 17.30 -14.14 0.60
N MET A 55 16.61 -13.82 -0.51
CA MET A 55 15.69 -14.77 -1.13
C MET A 55 16.45 -15.94 -1.75
N THR A 56 16.01 -17.15 -1.45
CA THR A 56 16.52 -18.42 -2.01
C THR A 56 15.55 -18.99 -3.04
N GLY A 57 16.03 -19.88 -3.91
CA GLY A 57 15.23 -20.53 -4.97
C GLY A 57 15.66 -20.11 -6.38
N SER A 58 15.12 -20.80 -7.39
CA SER A 58 15.37 -20.52 -8.82
C SER A 58 14.45 -19.41 -9.35
N ALA A 59 14.77 -18.88 -10.54
CA ALA A 59 14.01 -17.79 -11.16
C ALA A 59 12.51 -18.13 -11.25
N GLY A 60 11.66 -17.28 -10.64
CA GLY A 60 10.20 -17.44 -10.56
C GLY A 60 9.66 -18.05 -9.26
N GLN A 61 10.50 -18.67 -8.43
CA GLN A 61 10.12 -19.27 -7.13
C GLN A 61 11.02 -18.78 -6.00
N ARG A 62 11.47 -17.52 -6.08
CA ARG A 62 12.28 -16.92 -5.03
C ARG A 62 11.41 -16.66 -3.80
N ARG A 63 11.89 -17.05 -2.63
CA ARG A 63 11.20 -16.83 -1.35
C ARG A 63 12.17 -16.34 -0.29
N VAL A 64 11.69 -15.45 0.57
CA VAL A 64 12.43 -15.06 1.78
C VAL A 64 12.40 -16.25 2.74
N PRO A 65 13.55 -16.81 3.18
CA PRO A 65 13.55 -17.90 4.15
C PRO A 65 12.97 -17.46 5.49
N LYS A 66 12.26 -18.35 6.19
CA LYS A 66 11.75 -18.06 7.55
C LYS A 66 12.88 -17.63 8.50
N ALA A 67 14.03 -18.29 8.41
CA ALA A 67 15.22 -18.00 9.20
C ALA A 67 15.71 -16.55 9.04
N PHE A 68 15.50 -15.92 7.87
CA PHE A 68 15.83 -14.50 7.69
C PHE A 68 14.99 -13.62 8.62
N LEU A 69 13.69 -13.87 8.71
CA LEU A 69 12.78 -13.09 9.56
C LEU A 69 13.01 -13.34 11.05
N GLU A 70 13.46 -14.54 11.42
CA GLU A 70 13.76 -14.90 12.81
C GLU A 70 15.06 -14.24 13.31
N ASN A 71 16.03 -13.97 12.42
CA ASN A 71 17.35 -13.48 12.80
C ASN A 71 17.61 -12.01 12.46
N ILE A 72 16.73 -11.36 11.69
CA ILE A 72 16.91 -9.96 11.32
C ILE A 72 16.77 -9.03 12.52
N LEU A 73 17.78 -8.16 12.70
CA LEU A 73 17.74 -7.10 13.69
C LEU A 73 17.08 -5.85 13.10
N VAL A 74 16.14 -5.28 13.84
CA VAL A 74 15.42 -4.07 13.45
C VAL A 74 15.39 -3.08 14.61
N PRO A 75 15.35 -1.76 14.35
CA PRO A 75 15.18 -0.77 15.41
C PRO A 75 13.88 -1.00 16.17
N LEU A 76 13.97 -0.97 17.49
CA LEU A 76 12.82 -1.13 18.39
C LEU A 76 12.84 -0.01 19.44
N PRO A 77 12.27 1.17 19.10
CA PRO A 77 12.10 2.25 20.07
C PRO A 77 11.02 1.88 21.10
N SER A 78 10.81 2.74 22.10
CA SER A 78 9.76 2.50 23.11
C SER A 78 8.37 2.42 22.46
N ILE A 79 7.43 1.73 23.10
CA ILE A 79 6.07 1.57 22.54
C ILE A 79 5.39 2.93 22.27
N VAL A 80 5.65 3.92 23.14
CA VAL A 80 5.11 5.29 22.99
C VAL A 80 5.69 5.97 21.76
N GLU A 81 7.00 5.83 21.51
CA GLU A 81 7.64 6.38 20.31
C GLU A 81 7.16 5.67 19.04
N GLN A 82 6.97 4.34 19.09
CA GLN A 82 6.42 3.57 17.97
C GLN A 82 5.04 4.11 17.58
N ASP A 83 4.15 4.33 18.55
CA ASP A 83 2.80 4.85 18.33
C ASP A 83 2.83 6.28 17.79
N HIS A 84 3.69 7.15 18.33
CA HIS A 84 3.85 8.50 17.83
C HIS A 84 4.31 8.52 16.36
N ILE A 85 5.39 7.78 16.04
CA ILE A 85 5.94 7.72 14.68
C ILE A 85 4.92 7.13 13.71
N THR A 86 4.30 6.00 14.08
CA THR A 86 3.34 5.31 13.19
C THR A 86 2.12 6.17 12.92
N LYS A 87 1.61 6.89 13.92
CA LYS A 87 0.50 7.83 13.78
C LYS A 87 0.83 8.99 12.85
N THR A 88 1.97 9.65 13.04
CA THR A 88 2.40 10.74 12.13
C THR A 88 2.50 10.25 10.68
N LEU A 89 3.14 9.10 10.46
CA LEU A 89 3.27 8.52 9.14
C LEU A 89 1.92 8.12 8.53
N GLN A 90 0.98 7.65 9.36
CA GLN A 90 -0.36 7.31 8.92
C GLN A 90 -1.12 8.55 8.45
N THR A 91 -1.13 9.63 9.24
CA THR A 91 -1.78 10.89 8.86
C THR A 91 -1.23 11.44 7.54
N VAL A 92 0.09 11.40 7.34
CA VAL A 92 0.71 11.83 6.07
C VAL A 92 0.29 10.90 4.92
N SER A 93 0.24 9.60 5.14
CA SER A 93 -0.17 8.62 4.12
C SER A 93 -1.62 8.84 3.68
N GLU A 94 -2.52 9.05 4.65
CA GLU A 94 -3.93 9.36 4.41
C GLU A 94 -4.09 10.68 3.64
N LEU A 95 -3.33 11.70 4.00
CA LEU A 95 -3.35 12.98 3.29
C LEU A 95 -2.95 12.83 1.82
N VAL A 96 -1.85 12.12 1.54
CA VAL A 96 -1.39 11.85 0.17
C VAL A 96 -2.46 11.06 -0.61
N TYR A 97 -3.10 10.09 0.02
CA TYR A 97 -4.19 9.34 -0.60
C TYR A 97 -5.38 10.24 -0.97
N MET A 98 -5.80 11.11 -0.06
CA MET A 98 -6.89 12.06 -0.32
C MET A 98 -6.57 13.00 -1.49
N TYR A 99 -5.33 13.50 -1.59
CA TYR A 99 -4.94 14.35 -2.73
C TYR A 99 -4.94 13.61 -4.06
N LYS A 100 -4.52 12.34 -4.08
CA LYS A 100 -4.60 11.50 -5.28
C LYS A 100 -6.03 11.28 -5.73
N MET A 101 -6.94 11.00 -4.79
CA MET A 101 -8.37 10.87 -5.10
C MET A 101 -8.96 12.17 -5.66
N LYS A 102 -8.64 13.32 -5.02
CA LYS A 102 -9.07 14.64 -5.52
C LYS A 102 -8.57 14.92 -6.95
N LEU A 103 -7.35 14.51 -7.29
CA LEU A 103 -6.82 14.69 -8.64
C LEU A 103 -7.65 13.90 -9.67
N VAL A 104 -7.96 12.64 -9.35
CA VAL A 104 -8.82 11.78 -10.19
C VAL A 104 -10.21 12.39 -10.35
N ASP A 105 -10.79 12.92 -9.28
CA ASP A 105 -12.10 13.57 -9.33
C ASP A 105 -12.08 14.82 -10.21
N CYS A 106 -11.04 15.65 -10.11
CA CYS A 106 -10.86 16.81 -10.99
C CYS A 106 -10.72 16.42 -12.47
N GLU A 107 -9.97 15.36 -12.77
CA GLU A 107 -9.84 14.84 -14.14
C GLU A 107 -11.18 14.36 -14.69
N ASN A 108 -11.96 13.65 -13.86
CA ASN A 108 -13.29 13.17 -14.24
C ASN A 108 -14.27 14.34 -14.43
N LEU A 109 -14.21 15.35 -13.57
CA LEU A 109 -15.01 16.56 -13.69
C LEU A 109 -14.68 17.30 -14.99
N ALA A 110 -13.41 17.51 -15.31
CA ALA A 110 -12.98 18.18 -16.54
C ALA A 110 -13.50 17.44 -17.79
N LYS A 111 -13.39 16.10 -17.82
CA LYS A 111 -13.93 15.26 -18.90
C LYS A 111 -15.45 15.40 -19.00
N SER A 112 -16.17 15.35 -17.88
CA SER A 112 -17.62 15.49 -17.86
C SER A 112 -18.06 16.87 -18.36
N THR A 113 -17.42 17.94 -17.90
CA THR A 113 -17.74 19.31 -18.35
C THR A 113 -17.41 19.52 -19.82
N PHE A 114 -16.33 18.93 -20.32
CA PHE A 114 -15.98 18.99 -21.73
C PHE A 114 -17.05 18.30 -22.59
N ASN A 115 -17.44 17.07 -22.22
CA ASN A 115 -18.50 16.34 -22.90
C ASN A 115 -19.85 17.07 -22.81
N GLU A 116 -20.16 17.71 -21.69
CA GLU A 116 -21.36 18.52 -21.56
C GLU A 116 -21.33 19.75 -22.47
N MET A 117 -20.21 20.46 -22.57
CA MET A 117 -20.11 21.67 -23.39
C MET A 117 -20.04 21.36 -24.88
N PHE A 118 -19.26 20.36 -25.28
CA PHE A 118 -18.89 20.11 -26.67
C PHE A 118 -19.45 18.80 -27.25
N GLY A 119 -20.06 17.95 -26.43
CA GLY A 119 -20.49 16.60 -26.83
C GLY A 119 -19.33 15.60 -26.79
N ASP A 120 -19.65 14.30 -26.94
CA ASP A 120 -18.61 13.28 -27.12
C ASP A 120 -17.88 13.52 -28.44
N PRO A 121 -16.54 13.67 -28.46
CA PRO A 121 -15.79 13.97 -29.68
C PRO A 121 -15.79 12.82 -30.72
N ILE A 122 -16.14 11.59 -30.33
CA ILE A 122 -16.25 10.44 -31.23
C ILE A 122 -17.64 10.41 -31.88
N ILE A 123 -18.69 10.68 -31.10
CA ILE A 123 -20.08 10.63 -31.57
C ILE A 123 -20.47 11.97 -32.25
N ASN A 124 -19.85 13.07 -31.81
CA ASN A 124 -20.08 14.46 -32.24
C ASN A 124 -21.57 14.85 -32.30
N GLU A 125 -22.34 14.51 -31.27
CA GLU A 125 -23.78 14.76 -31.23
C GLU A 125 -24.13 16.25 -31.32
N LYS A 126 -23.25 17.12 -30.82
CA LYS A 126 -23.41 18.59 -30.87
C LYS A 126 -22.91 19.23 -32.16
N LYS A 127 -22.44 18.44 -33.14
CA LYS A 127 -21.97 18.88 -34.46
C LYS A 127 -20.99 20.05 -34.41
N MET A 128 -20.10 20.05 -33.42
CA MET A 128 -19.09 21.10 -33.29
C MET A 128 -17.95 20.83 -34.27
N GLY A 129 -17.69 21.79 -35.17
CA GLY A 129 -16.64 21.75 -36.18
C GLY A 129 -16.96 20.84 -37.36
N TYR A 130 -17.55 21.40 -38.42
CA TYR A 130 -17.27 21.23 -39.86
C TYR A 130 -18.31 22.06 -40.62
N GLU A 131 -18.13 23.38 -40.63
CA GLU A 131 -18.70 24.19 -41.72
C GLU A 131 -17.73 24.06 -42.89
N ASN A 132 -18.17 23.34 -43.93
CA ASN A 132 -17.46 23.23 -45.19
C ASN A 132 -17.30 24.64 -45.79
N TYR A 133 -16.08 25.15 -45.78
CA TYR A 133 -15.62 26.21 -46.69
C TYR A 133 -14.76 25.59 -47.79
#